data_AF-A0A315QZ74-F1
#
_entry.id   AF-A0A315QZ74-F1
#
_cell.length_a   1.000
_cell.length_b   1.000
_cell.length_c   1.000
_cell.angle_alpha   90.00
_cell.angle_beta   90.00
_cell.angle_gamma   90.00
#
_symmetry.space_group_name_H-M   'P 1'
#
loop_
_entity.id
_entity.type
_entity.pdbx_description
1 polymer ?
#
loop_
_entity_poly.entity_id
_entity_poly.type
_entity_poly.pdbx_seq_one_letter_code
_entity_poly.pdbx_strand_id
1 'polypeptide(L)'
;IEDTVSILRGLKEKYEIHHGIKITDNAIVAAAKLSDRYLTERFLPDKAIDLIDEAASKIRIEIDSMPIEIDELDRRVRRLETEKEALKNEDTEEAQERLEEIEEKLQELKDQRDPLRLKWKNEKDQLAKIQELKEKIDQVEYQAEAAEREANYEEAARLRYGKLNELRRELAEISQKVEESQKDATHLVKEEVTEEDIAEIVSLWTDIPLQKLMEEEKEKLIHLEDELEKRVVGQHDAVKAVSNAIRRSRTGLQDADRPLASFMFMGPTGVGKTELAKTLAAYLFDDERALTRIDMSEYMERHAVSKLIGSPPGYVGFEEGGQLTEKVRRNPYSVILFDEIEKAHPDVFNILLQILDDGVLT
;
A
#
# COMPACT_ATOMS: atom_id res chain seq x y z
N ILE A 1 0.78 8.43 12.37
CA ILE A 1 1.48 7.32 11.66
C ILE A 1 2.20 6.40 12.64
N GLU A 2 3.12 6.89 13.49
CA GLU A 2 3.88 6.04 14.44
C GLU A 2 2.97 5.25 15.40
N ASP A 3 1.92 5.87 15.91
CA ASP A 3 0.91 5.20 16.74
C ASP A 3 0.21 4.07 15.98
N THR A 4 -0.15 4.31 14.72
CA THR A 4 -0.75 3.29 13.84
C THR A 4 0.18 2.11 13.63
N VAL A 5 1.47 2.37 13.36
CA VAL A 5 2.47 1.30 13.23
C VAL A 5 2.56 0.49 14.53
N SER A 6 2.54 1.15 15.68
CA SER A 6 2.54 0.48 16.99
C SER A 6 1.29 -0.36 17.22
N ILE A 7 0.12 0.14 16.84
CA ILE A 7 -1.16 -0.60 16.89
C ILE A 7 -1.10 -1.83 15.97
N LEU A 8 -0.67 -1.66 14.71
CA LEU A 8 -0.56 -2.75 13.74
C LEU A 8 0.45 -3.82 14.19
N ARG A 9 1.59 -3.43 14.79
CA ARG A 9 2.54 -4.37 15.39
C ARG A 9 1.92 -5.17 16.53
N GLY A 10 1.06 -4.54 17.35
CA GLY A 10 0.32 -5.23 18.40
C GLY A 10 -0.77 -6.17 17.86
N LEU A 11 -1.35 -5.87 16.69
CA LEU A 11 -2.34 -6.71 16.03
C LEU A 11 -1.73 -7.79 15.13
N LYS A 12 -0.46 -7.63 14.73
CA LYS A 12 0.26 -8.48 13.78
C LYS A 12 0.04 -9.96 14.03
N GLU A 13 0.31 -10.42 15.25
CA GLU A 13 0.23 -11.84 15.61
C GLU A 13 -1.18 -12.40 15.37
N LYS A 14 -2.23 -11.64 15.71
CA LYS A 14 -3.62 -12.07 15.49
C LYS A 14 -3.97 -12.19 14.01
N TYR A 15 -3.52 -11.25 13.17
CA TYR A 15 -3.76 -11.31 11.73
C TYR A 15 -2.96 -12.44 11.06
N GLU A 16 -1.72 -12.66 11.48
CA GLU A 16 -0.91 -13.78 11.02
C GLU A 16 -1.53 -15.14 11.37
N ILE A 17 -2.12 -15.27 12.57
CA ILE A 17 -2.86 -16.47 12.98
C ILE A 17 -4.12 -16.64 12.12
N HIS A 18 -4.94 -15.60 12.02
CA HIS A 18 -6.21 -15.62 11.29
C HIS A 18 -6.04 -16.02 9.82
N HIS A 19 -5.07 -15.42 9.13
CA HIS A 19 -4.82 -15.66 7.71
C HIS A 19 -3.82 -16.79 7.45
N GLY A 20 -3.12 -17.29 8.47
CA GLY A 20 -2.09 -18.32 8.33
C GLY A 20 -0.90 -17.88 7.46
N ILE A 21 -0.54 -16.59 7.54
CA ILE A 21 0.54 -15.97 6.78
C ILE A 21 1.50 -15.24 7.73
N LYS A 22 2.58 -14.68 7.18
CA LYS A 22 3.51 -13.81 7.89
C LYS A 22 3.43 -12.39 7.34
N ILE A 23 3.45 -11.40 8.22
CA ILE A 23 3.37 -9.98 7.83
C ILE A 23 4.73 -9.36 8.13
N THR A 24 5.41 -8.84 7.11
CA THR A 24 6.70 -8.19 7.30
C THR A 24 6.54 -6.85 8.04
N ASP A 25 7.56 -6.42 8.79
CA ASP A 25 7.50 -5.12 9.47
C ASP A 25 7.45 -3.97 8.44
N ASN A 26 8.12 -4.14 7.29
CA ASN A 26 8.05 -3.20 6.19
C ASN A 26 6.63 -3.07 5.63
N ALA A 27 5.87 -4.17 5.50
CA ALA A 27 4.47 -4.11 5.10
C ALA A 27 3.61 -3.31 6.09
N ILE A 28 3.84 -3.46 7.40
CA ILE A 28 3.14 -2.68 8.43
C ILE A 28 3.43 -1.18 8.28
N VAL A 29 4.70 -0.83 8.09
CA VAL A 29 5.11 0.56 7.89
C VAL A 29 4.53 1.12 6.59
N ALA A 30 4.56 0.34 5.50
CA ALA A 30 3.99 0.69 4.22
C ALA A 30 2.47 0.91 4.32
N ALA A 31 1.74 0.03 5.00
CA ALA A 31 0.29 0.16 5.19
C ALA A 31 -0.07 1.46 5.90
N ALA A 32 0.65 1.80 6.97
CA ALA A 32 0.43 3.06 7.68
C ALA A 32 0.77 4.29 6.81
N LYS A 33 1.91 4.28 6.11
CA LYS A 33 2.37 5.42 5.29
C LYS A 33 1.52 5.64 4.04
N LEU A 34 1.27 4.58 3.26
CA LEU A 34 0.54 4.67 2.00
C LEU A 34 -0.94 4.97 2.24
N SER A 35 -1.56 4.37 3.26
CA SER A 35 -2.94 4.72 3.60
C SER A 35 -3.08 6.16 4.09
N ASP A 36 -2.14 6.67 4.90
CA ASP A 36 -2.14 8.07 5.32
C ASP A 36 -2.11 9.02 4.12
N ARG A 37 -1.20 8.75 3.19
CA ARG A 37 -0.92 9.60 2.04
C ARG A 37 -2.01 9.56 0.97
N TYR A 38 -2.52 8.38 0.63
CA TYR A 38 -3.36 8.19 -0.57
C TYR A 38 -4.84 7.88 -0.27
N LEU A 39 -5.17 7.40 0.93
CA LEU A 39 -6.55 7.09 1.33
C LEU A 39 -7.09 8.16 2.28
N THR A 40 -7.28 9.38 1.77
CA THR A 40 -7.59 10.56 2.60
C THR A 40 -9.04 10.63 3.11
N GLU A 41 -9.97 9.95 2.45
CA GLU A 41 -11.39 9.88 2.86
C GLU A 41 -11.64 9.00 4.10
N ARG A 42 -10.60 8.31 4.59
CA ARG A 42 -10.64 7.41 5.75
C ARG A 42 -9.58 7.80 6.78
N PHE A 43 -9.82 7.44 8.03
CA PHE A 43 -8.94 7.78 9.14
C PHE A 43 -8.06 6.61 9.55
N LEU A 44 -6.83 6.93 9.99
CA LEU A 44 -6.01 5.97 10.73
C LEU A 44 -6.63 5.69 12.11
N PRO A 45 -6.45 4.48 12.68
CA PRO A 45 -5.70 3.33 12.13
C PRO A 45 -6.50 2.42 11.18
N ASP A 46 -7.81 2.60 11.08
CA ASP A 46 -8.77 1.72 10.38
C ASP A 46 -8.35 1.39 8.94
N LYS A 47 -8.08 2.42 8.12
CA LYS A 47 -7.66 2.23 6.73
C LYS A 47 -6.35 1.44 6.55
N ALA A 48 -5.45 1.47 7.54
CA ALA A 48 -4.20 0.73 7.48
C ALA A 48 -4.39 -0.73 7.90
N ILE A 49 -5.32 -0.98 8.82
CA ILE A 49 -5.74 -2.33 9.21
C ILE A 49 -6.40 -3.03 8.02
N ASP A 50 -7.30 -2.35 7.32
CA ASP A 50 -7.96 -2.90 6.13
C ASP A 50 -6.97 -3.25 5.01
N LEU A 51 -5.94 -2.43 4.79
CA LEU A 51 -4.90 -2.76 3.80
C LEU A 51 -4.14 -4.05 4.15
N ILE A 52 -3.83 -4.23 5.43
CA ILE A 52 -3.16 -5.44 5.92
C ILE A 52 -4.09 -6.65 5.75
N ASP A 53 -5.37 -6.51 6.08
CA ASP A 53 -6.36 -7.57 5.97
C ASP A 53 -6.61 -7.99 4.52
N GLU A 54 -6.74 -7.02 3.61
CA GLU A 54 -6.94 -7.26 2.18
C GLU A 54 -5.70 -7.93 1.56
N ALA A 55 -4.50 -7.43 1.86
CA ALA A 55 -3.26 -8.03 1.38
C ALA A 55 -3.07 -9.45 1.93
N ALA A 56 -3.36 -9.67 3.22
CA ALA A 56 -3.30 -11.00 3.82
C ALA A 56 -4.30 -11.97 3.18
N SER A 57 -5.53 -11.51 2.93
CA SER A 57 -6.57 -12.29 2.27
C SER A 57 -6.17 -12.66 0.84
N LYS A 58 -5.60 -11.71 0.09
CA LYS A 58 -5.08 -11.96 -1.26
C LYS A 58 -4.01 -13.05 -1.26
N ILE A 59 -2.99 -12.93 -0.42
CA ILE A 59 -1.92 -13.93 -0.30
C ILE A 59 -2.50 -15.29 0.12
N ARG A 60 -3.48 -15.32 1.03
CA ARG A 60 -4.13 -16.57 1.42
C ARG A 60 -4.83 -17.26 0.26
N ILE A 61 -5.52 -16.51 -0.59
CA ILE A 61 -6.16 -17.04 -1.80
C ILE A 61 -5.10 -17.61 -2.76
N GLU A 62 -3.95 -16.95 -2.91
CA GLU A 62 -2.85 -17.41 -3.75
C GLU A 62 -2.23 -18.72 -3.23
N ILE A 63 -2.03 -18.85 -1.90
CA ILE A 63 -1.56 -20.08 -1.25
C ILE A 63 -2.53 -21.24 -1.51
N ASP A 64 -3.83 -20.98 -1.40
CA ASP A 64 -4.85 -22.00 -1.58
C ASP A 64 -5.05 -22.41 -3.05
N SER A 65 -4.63 -21.55 -3.97
CA SER A 65 -4.72 -21.74 -5.41
C SER A 65 -3.55 -22.53 -5.97
N MET A 66 -3.78 -23.19 -7.11
CA MET A 66 -2.72 -23.90 -7.84
C MET A 66 -1.78 -22.88 -8.51
N PRO A 67 -0.44 -23.01 -8.32
CA PRO A 67 0.53 -22.17 -9.02
C PRO A 67 0.36 -22.20 -10.53
N ILE A 68 0.60 -21.06 -11.18
CA ILE A 68 0.41 -20.89 -12.64
C ILE A 68 1.23 -21.92 -13.42
N GLU A 69 2.47 -22.17 -13.00
CA GLU A 69 3.36 -23.15 -13.63
C GLU A 69 2.76 -24.56 -13.65
N ILE A 70 2.10 -24.97 -12.56
CA ILE A 70 1.45 -26.28 -12.45
C ILE A 70 0.17 -26.30 -13.28
N ASP A 71 -0.65 -25.24 -13.23
CA ASP A 71 -1.89 -25.16 -14.03
C ASP A 71 -1.60 -25.20 -15.53
N GLU A 72 -0.55 -24.53 -16.00
CA GLU A 72 -0.12 -24.60 -17.40
C GLU A 72 0.26 -26.01 -17.83
N LEU A 73 1.04 -26.72 -17.02
CA LEU A 73 1.41 -28.12 -17.27
C LEU A 73 0.17 -29.02 -17.28
N ASP A 74 -0.73 -28.84 -16.32
CA ASP A 74 -1.98 -29.61 -16.22
C ASP A 74 -2.88 -29.40 -17.45
N ARG A 75 -2.99 -28.17 -17.95
CA ARG A 75 -3.72 -27.86 -19.20
C ARG A 75 -3.09 -28.53 -20.42
N ARG A 76 -1.75 -28.54 -20.52
CA ARG A 76 -1.04 -29.19 -21.63
C ARG A 76 -1.22 -30.72 -21.58
N VAL A 77 -1.07 -31.32 -20.40
CA VAL A 77 -1.32 -32.76 -20.18
C VAL A 77 -2.73 -33.13 -20.57
N ARG A 78 -3.76 -32.41 -20.08
CA ARG A 78 -5.17 -32.69 -20.42
C ARG A 78 -5.44 -32.61 -21.93
N ARG A 79 -4.82 -31.66 -22.64
CA ARG A 79 -4.95 -31.54 -24.09
C ARG A 79 -4.42 -32.78 -24.80
N LEU A 80 -3.20 -33.21 -24.46
CA LEU A 80 -2.59 -34.40 -25.04
C LEU A 80 -3.31 -35.69 -24.65
N GLU A 81 -3.86 -35.78 -23.43
CA GLU A 81 -4.68 -36.93 -23.01
C GLU A 81 -5.97 -37.02 -23.83
N THR A 82 -6.59 -35.89 -24.13
CA THR A 82 -7.79 -35.83 -24.99
C THR A 82 -7.46 -36.21 -26.44
N GLU A 83 -6.33 -35.73 -26.97
CA GLU A 83 -5.84 -36.09 -28.31
C GLU A 83 -5.52 -37.59 -28.40
N LYS A 84 -4.84 -38.14 -27.38
CA LYS A 84 -4.57 -39.58 -27.25
C LYS A 84 -5.85 -40.41 -27.27
N GLU A 85 -6.87 -40.01 -26.51
CA GLU A 85 -8.12 -40.77 -26.43
C GLU A 85 -8.92 -40.71 -27.74
N ALA A 86 -8.83 -39.61 -28.50
CA ALA A 86 -9.44 -39.50 -29.82
C ALA A 86 -8.77 -40.43 -30.84
N LEU A 87 -7.43 -40.51 -30.83
CA LEU A 87 -6.65 -41.30 -31.79
C LEU A 87 -6.64 -42.81 -31.49
N LYS A 88 -6.97 -43.23 -30.26
CA LYS A 88 -7.02 -44.65 -29.89
C LYS A 88 -7.95 -45.53 -30.74
N ASN A 89 -8.96 -44.94 -31.37
CA ASN A 89 -9.94 -45.67 -32.18
C ASN A 89 -9.61 -45.60 -33.69
N GLU A 90 -8.48 -45.02 -34.07
CA GLU A 90 -8.03 -44.90 -35.46
C GLU A 90 -6.93 -45.93 -35.77
N ASP A 91 -7.17 -46.80 -36.76
CA ASP A 91 -6.26 -47.88 -37.17
C ASP A 91 -5.36 -47.48 -38.37
N THR A 92 -4.83 -46.26 -38.39
CA THR A 92 -3.90 -45.78 -39.44
C THR A 92 -2.45 -45.77 -38.93
N GLU A 93 -1.47 -45.99 -39.82
CA GLU A 93 -0.04 -45.88 -39.48
C GLU A 93 0.30 -44.48 -38.94
N GLU A 94 -0.28 -43.43 -39.54
CA GLU A 94 -0.14 -42.04 -39.08
C GLU A 94 -0.70 -41.82 -37.66
N ALA A 95 -1.82 -42.46 -37.29
CA ALA A 95 -2.37 -42.38 -35.94
C ALA A 95 -1.48 -43.11 -34.92
N GLN A 96 -0.86 -44.23 -35.29
CA GLN A 96 0.08 -44.97 -34.44
C GLN A 96 1.36 -44.16 -34.17
N GLU A 97 1.98 -43.58 -35.20
CA GLU A 97 3.15 -42.71 -35.04
C GLU A 97 2.82 -41.50 -34.16
N ARG A 98 1.66 -40.88 -34.37
CA ARG A 98 1.22 -39.73 -33.56
C ARG A 98 0.93 -40.11 -32.11
N LEU A 99 0.38 -41.31 -31.86
CA LEU A 99 0.17 -41.82 -30.51
C LEU A 99 1.48 -41.98 -29.75
N GLU A 100 2.53 -42.53 -30.38
CA GLU A 100 3.86 -42.66 -29.77
C GLU A 100 4.44 -41.28 -29.40
N GLU A 101 4.37 -40.29 -30.30
CA GLU A 101 4.82 -38.92 -30.01
C GLU A 101 4.06 -38.28 -28.84
N ILE A 102 2.75 -38.51 -28.77
CA ILE A 102 1.90 -37.97 -27.70
C ILE A 102 2.23 -38.65 -26.37
N GLU A 103 2.49 -39.96 -26.37
CA GLU A 103 2.88 -40.69 -25.17
C GLU A 103 4.23 -40.21 -24.62
N GLU A 104 5.22 -39.99 -25.48
CA GLU A 104 6.52 -39.45 -25.08
C GLU A 104 6.37 -38.05 -24.45
N LYS A 105 5.64 -37.14 -25.12
CA LYS A 105 5.39 -35.79 -24.60
C LYS A 105 4.55 -35.78 -23.31
N LEU A 106 3.59 -36.70 -23.19
CA LEU A 106 2.81 -36.86 -21.96
C LEU A 106 3.70 -37.29 -20.81
N GLN A 107 4.63 -38.22 -21.05
CA GLN A 107 5.57 -38.66 -20.02
C GLN A 107 6.49 -37.51 -19.61
N GLU A 108 7.06 -36.78 -20.58
CA GLU A 108 7.91 -35.62 -20.32
C GLU A 108 7.18 -34.56 -19.46
N LEU A 109 5.95 -34.19 -19.83
CA LEU A 109 5.17 -33.19 -19.09
C LEU A 109 4.76 -33.69 -17.70
N LYS A 110 4.45 -34.98 -17.54
CA LYS A 110 4.15 -35.58 -16.22
C LYS A 110 5.38 -35.60 -15.33
N ASP A 111 6.54 -35.93 -15.88
CA ASP A 111 7.82 -35.93 -15.15
C ASP A 111 8.23 -34.51 -14.71
N GLN A 112 7.80 -33.47 -15.43
CA GLN A 112 7.95 -32.07 -15.00
C GLN A 112 6.90 -31.65 -13.95
N ARG A 113 5.63 -32.02 -14.16
CA ARG A 113 4.49 -31.60 -13.32
C ARG A 113 4.47 -32.26 -11.96
N ASP A 114 4.66 -33.58 -11.90
CA ASP A 114 4.41 -34.36 -10.69
C ASP A 114 5.37 -33.99 -9.54
N PRO A 115 6.67 -33.71 -9.78
CA PRO A 115 7.55 -33.16 -8.75
C PRO A 115 7.08 -31.80 -8.21
N LEU A 116 6.67 -30.88 -9.09
CA LEU A 116 6.17 -29.56 -8.69
C LEU A 116 4.88 -29.67 -7.86
N ARG A 117 3.96 -30.55 -8.28
CA ARG A 117 2.72 -30.82 -7.57
C ARG A 117 2.95 -31.44 -6.20
N LEU A 118 3.89 -32.37 -6.09
CA LEU A 118 4.27 -32.96 -4.80
C LEU A 118 4.90 -31.91 -3.89
N LYS A 119 5.77 -31.05 -4.44
CA LYS A 119 6.39 -29.95 -3.71
C LYS A 119 5.36 -28.97 -3.18
N TRP A 120 4.49 -28.44 -4.04
CA TRP A 120 3.40 -27.52 -3.66
C TRP A 120 2.49 -28.13 -2.59
N LYS A 121 2.13 -29.41 -2.72
CA LYS A 121 1.32 -30.10 -1.71
C LYS A 121 2.04 -30.17 -0.35
N ASN A 122 3.31 -30.51 -0.34
CA ASN A 122 4.10 -30.58 0.89
C ASN A 122 4.23 -29.20 1.56
N GLU A 123 4.49 -28.15 0.79
CA GLU A 123 4.53 -26.76 1.28
C GLU A 123 3.18 -26.36 1.89
N LYS A 124 2.07 -26.64 1.20
CA LYS A 124 0.71 -26.37 1.69
C LYS A 124 0.39 -27.12 2.99
N ASP A 125 0.74 -28.41 3.06
CA ASP A 125 0.50 -29.22 4.25
C ASP A 125 1.33 -28.73 5.46
N GLN A 126 2.56 -28.24 5.22
CA GLN A 126 3.39 -27.62 6.25
C GLN A 126 2.77 -26.31 6.78
N LEU A 127 2.28 -25.45 5.88
CA LEU A 127 1.61 -24.20 6.25
C LEU A 127 0.34 -24.43 7.05
N ALA A 128 -0.49 -25.40 6.62
CA ALA A 128 -1.69 -25.78 7.36
C ALA A 128 -1.36 -26.25 8.79
N LYS A 129 -0.26 -27.01 8.96
CA LYS A 129 0.19 -27.44 10.28
C LYS A 129 0.72 -26.29 11.15
N ILE A 130 1.42 -25.32 10.55
CA ILE A 130 1.85 -24.10 11.25
C ILE A 130 0.63 -23.32 11.75
N GLN A 131 -0.39 -23.13 10.90
CA GLN A 131 -1.62 -22.44 11.28
C GLN A 131 -2.34 -23.15 12.43
N GLU A 132 -2.51 -24.47 12.37
CA GLU A 132 -3.14 -25.25 13.44
C GLU A 132 -2.39 -25.12 14.78
N LEU A 133 -1.05 -25.11 14.75
CA LEU A 133 -0.25 -24.91 15.96
C LEU A 133 -0.39 -23.50 16.52
N LYS A 134 -0.38 -22.49 15.66
CA LYS A 134 -0.60 -21.08 16.02
C LYS A 134 -1.97 -20.89 16.69
N GLU A 135 -3.04 -21.46 16.12
CA GLU A 135 -4.39 -21.42 16.71
C GLU A 135 -4.45 -22.12 18.08
N LYS A 136 -3.80 -23.28 18.22
CA LYS A 136 -3.70 -23.98 19.51
C LYS A 136 -2.94 -23.17 20.56
N ILE A 137 -1.87 -22.48 20.17
CA ILE A 137 -1.09 -21.60 21.05
C ILE A 137 -1.99 -20.48 21.57
N ASP A 138 -2.69 -19.76 20.69
CA ASP A 138 -3.60 -18.66 21.06
C ASP A 138 -4.71 -19.13 22.02
N GLN A 139 -5.32 -20.29 21.74
CA GLN A 139 -6.32 -20.89 22.63
C GLN A 139 -5.77 -21.22 24.02
N VAL A 140 -4.55 -21.79 24.10
CA VAL A 140 -3.90 -22.15 25.36
C VAL A 140 -3.49 -20.90 26.14
N GLU A 141 -3.04 -19.84 25.46
CA GLU A 141 -2.74 -18.55 26.08
C GLU A 141 -4.00 -17.92 26.67
N TYR A 142 -5.09 -17.89 25.91
CA TYR A 142 -6.38 -17.40 26.40
C TYR A 142 -6.86 -18.18 27.65
N GLN A 143 -6.72 -19.50 27.64
CA GLN A 143 -7.06 -20.36 28.79
C GLN A 143 -6.17 -20.06 30.01
N ALA A 144 -4.87 -19.86 29.79
CA ALA A 144 -3.94 -19.51 30.87
C ALA A 144 -4.26 -18.14 31.48
N GLU A 145 -4.58 -17.14 30.67
CA GLU A 145 -5.01 -15.81 31.13
C GLU A 145 -6.36 -15.85 31.86
N ALA A 146 -7.30 -16.69 31.41
CA ALA A 146 -8.56 -16.91 32.11
C ALA A 146 -8.34 -17.55 33.50
N ALA A 147 -7.53 -18.60 33.57
CA ALA A 147 -7.19 -19.26 34.83
C ALA A 147 -6.48 -18.31 35.82
N GLU A 148 -5.60 -17.43 35.31
CA GLU A 148 -4.92 -16.41 36.12
C GLU A 148 -5.90 -15.36 36.67
N ARG A 149 -6.87 -14.91 35.85
CA ARG A 149 -7.95 -14.00 36.31
C ARG A 149 -8.84 -14.62 37.37
N GLU A 150 -9.03 -15.94 37.32
CA GLU A 150 -9.78 -16.71 38.33
C GLU A 150 -8.93 -17.08 39.56
N ALA A 151 -7.68 -16.61 39.65
CA ALA A 151 -6.70 -16.95 40.68
C ALA A 151 -6.38 -18.47 40.77
N ASN A 152 -6.63 -19.23 39.70
CA ASN A 152 -6.21 -20.61 39.56
C ASN A 152 -4.77 -20.69 39.01
N TYR A 153 -3.81 -20.32 39.85
CA TYR A 153 -2.40 -20.22 39.47
C TYR A 153 -1.76 -21.57 39.12
N GLU A 154 -2.25 -22.68 39.69
CA GLU A 154 -1.75 -24.02 39.36
C GLU A 154 -2.07 -24.38 37.91
N GLU A 155 -3.30 -24.15 37.47
CA GLU A 155 -3.72 -24.41 36.09
C GLU A 155 -3.02 -23.46 35.11
N ALA A 156 -2.93 -22.16 35.45
CA ALA A 156 -2.20 -21.19 34.64
C ALA A 156 -0.72 -21.59 34.45
N ALA A 157 -0.06 -22.06 35.52
CA ALA A 157 1.32 -22.54 35.45
C ALA A 157 1.45 -23.81 34.59
N ARG A 158 0.52 -24.77 34.71
CA ARG A 158 0.49 -25.99 33.91
C ARG A 158 0.37 -25.70 32.41
N LEU A 159 -0.52 -24.77 32.06
CA LEU A 159 -0.73 -24.34 30.67
C LEU A 159 0.50 -23.60 30.11
N ARG A 160 1.02 -22.59 30.83
CA ARG A 160 2.16 -21.77 30.38
C ARG A 160 3.47 -22.58 30.29
N TYR A 161 3.81 -23.35 31.32
CA TYR A 161 5.11 -24.02 31.39
C TYR A 161 5.11 -25.45 30.82
N GLY A 162 3.94 -26.09 30.75
CA GLY A 162 3.76 -27.38 30.09
C GLY A 162 3.33 -27.19 28.65
N LYS A 163 2.02 -27.06 28.43
CA LYS A 163 1.42 -27.22 27.10
C LYS A 163 1.89 -26.16 26.10
N LEU A 164 1.97 -24.90 26.52
CA LEU A 164 2.38 -23.79 25.66
C LEU A 164 3.84 -23.93 25.21
N ASN A 165 4.74 -24.35 26.10
CA ASN A 165 6.14 -24.59 25.77
C ASN A 165 6.31 -25.74 24.77
N GLU A 166 5.53 -26.83 24.91
CA GLU A 166 5.52 -27.92 23.94
C GLU A 166 5.07 -27.44 22.56
N LEU A 167 3.96 -26.70 22.50
CA LEU A 167 3.41 -26.19 21.23
C LEU A 167 4.35 -25.19 20.55
N ARG A 168 4.94 -24.25 21.32
CA ARG A 168 5.92 -23.29 20.79
C ARG A 168 7.17 -23.97 20.27
N ARG A 169 7.62 -25.06 20.92
CA ARG A 169 8.74 -25.85 20.44
C ARG A 169 8.38 -26.60 19.15
N GLU A 170 7.20 -27.22 19.07
CA GLU A 170 6.76 -27.88 17.83
C GLU A 170 6.62 -26.89 16.67
N LEU A 171 6.07 -25.70 16.94
CA LEU A 171 5.98 -24.61 15.97
C LEU A 171 7.38 -24.21 15.47
N ALA A 172 8.32 -23.96 16.37
CA ALA A 172 9.68 -23.58 16.01
C ALA A 172 10.39 -24.66 15.15
N GLU A 173 10.22 -25.94 15.49
CA GLU A 173 10.79 -27.06 14.72
C GLU A 173 10.23 -27.14 13.29
N ILE A 174 8.95 -26.79 13.07
CA ILE A 174 8.33 -26.81 11.73
C ILE A 174 8.67 -25.54 10.96
N SER A 175 8.55 -24.36 11.58
CA SER A 175 8.90 -23.09 10.96
C SER A 175 10.35 -23.06 10.49
N GLN A 176 11.28 -23.63 11.26
CA GLN A 176 12.67 -23.73 10.83
C GLN A 176 12.84 -24.62 9.58
N LYS A 177 12.09 -25.74 9.47
CA LYS A 177 12.14 -26.61 8.28
C LYS A 177 11.59 -25.91 7.05
N VAL A 178 10.57 -25.08 7.21
CA VAL A 178 10.00 -24.26 6.13
C VAL A 178 11.01 -23.20 5.69
N GLU A 179 11.61 -22.46 6.62
CA GLU A 179 12.65 -21.46 6.32
C GLU A 179 13.90 -22.06 5.64
N GLU A 180 14.31 -23.27 6.04
CA GLU A 180 15.42 -23.99 5.39
C GLU A 180 15.06 -24.41 3.95
N SER A 181 13.80 -24.82 3.74
CA SER A 181 13.29 -25.18 2.40
C SER A 181 13.08 -23.96 1.50
N GLN A 182 12.89 -22.77 2.08
CA GLN A 182 12.73 -21.49 1.37
C GLN A 182 14.04 -20.92 0.81
N LYS A 183 15.20 -21.33 1.34
CA LYS A 183 16.51 -20.85 0.84
C LYS A 183 16.84 -21.42 -0.54
N ASP A 184 16.14 -22.46 -0.97
CA ASP A 184 16.21 -22.95 -2.34
C ASP A 184 15.32 -22.08 -3.24
N ALA A 185 15.89 -21.56 -4.33
CA ALA A 185 15.26 -20.61 -5.27
C ALA A 185 14.04 -21.12 -6.06
N THR A 186 13.40 -22.21 -5.61
CA THR A 186 12.31 -22.91 -6.30
C THR A 186 11.03 -22.96 -5.45
N HIS A 187 10.82 -22.01 -4.54
CA HIS A 187 9.64 -21.96 -3.67
C HIS A 187 8.39 -21.62 -4.47
N LEU A 188 7.31 -22.40 -4.30
CA LEU A 188 6.09 -22.26 -5.12
C LEU A 188 4.99 -21.44 -4.43
N VAL A 189 5.13 -21.18 -3.13
CA VAL A 189 4.09 -20.54 -2.31
C VAL A 189 4.62 -19.25 -1.67
N LYS A 190 4.02 -18.09 -1.94
CA LYS A 190 4.35 -16.86 -1.20
C LYS A 190 3.54 -16.84 0.10
N GLU A 191 4.19 -16.87 1.25
CA GLU A 191 3.51 -16.85 2.57
C GLU A 191 3.70 -15.54 3.35
N GLU A 192 4.40 -14.56 2.76
CA GLU A 192 4.70 -13.28 3.40
C GLU A 192 3.99 -12.13 2.70
N VAL A 193 3.36 -11.25 3.48
CA VAL A 193 2.89 -9.94 3.02
C VAL A 193 4.05 -8.96 3.10
N THR A 194 4.42 -8.41 1.96
CA THR A 194 5.49 -7.43 1.78
C THR A 194 4.93 -6.03 1.54
N GLU A 195 5.82 -5.04 1.51
CA GLU A 195 5.45 -3.67 1.14
C GLU A 195 4.88 -3.56 -0.28
N GLU A 196 5.34 -4.42 -1.20
CA GLU A 196 4.83 -4.48 -2.58
C GLU A 196 3.36 -4.91 -2.60
N ASP A 197 2.98 -5.92 -1.80
CA ASP A 197 1.59 -6.39 -1.72
C ASP A 197 0.66 -5.27 -1.23
N ILE A 198 1.10 -4.50 -0.24
CA ILE A 198 0.35 -3.34 0.25
C ILE A 198 0.22 -2.27 -0.85
N ALA A 199 1.31 -1.97 -1.55
CA ALA A 199 1.29 -0.99 -2.62
C ALA A 199 0.40 -1.44 -3.80
N GLU A 200 0.32 -2.73 -4.09
CA GLU A 200 -0.60 -3.29 -5.09
C GLU A 200 -2.08 -3.08 -4.72
N ILE A 201 -2.44 -3.31 -3.45
CA ILE A 201 -3.82 -3.04 -2.98
C ILE A 201 -4.13 -1.54 -3.06
N VAL A 202 -3.21 -0.68 -2.63
CA VAL A 202 -3.39 0.79 -2.74
C VAL A 202 -3.53 1.21 -4.20
N SER A 203 -2.69 0.68 -5.09
CA SER A 203 -2.74 0.94 -6.53
C SER A 203 -4.10 0.59 -7.11
N LEU A 204 -4.66 -0.56 -6.73
CA LEU A 204 -5.98 -1.00 -7.16
C LEU A 204 -7.10 -0.09 -6.65
N TRP A 205 -6.98 0.43 -5.43
CA TRP A 205 -8.01 1.28 -4.83
C TRP A 205 -7.98 2.72 -5.31
N THR A 206 -6.81 3.23 -5.70
CA THR A 206 -6.61 4.65 -6.04
C THR A 206 -6.31 4.91 -7.51
N ASP A 207 -6.20 3.87 -8.34
CA ASP A 207 -5.74 3.93 -9.75
C ASP A 207 -4.34 4.56 -9.92
N ILE A 208 -3.54 4.65 -8.85
CA ILE A 208 -2.17 5.17 -8.90
C ILE A 208 -1.24 4.04 -9.33
N PRO A 209 -0.41 4.19 -10.37
CA PRO A 209 0.51 3.14 -10.81
C PRO A 209 1.44 2.65 -9.69
N LEU A 210 1.58 1.32 -9.56
CA LEU A 210 2.44 0.69 -8.54
C LEU A 210 3.86 1.27 -8.52
N GLN A 211 4.45 1.54 -9.69
CA GLN A 211 5.81 2.09 -9.77
C GLN A 211 5.95 3.44 -9.06
N LYS A 212 4.88 4.25 -9.04
CA LYS A 212 4.88 5.55 -8.35
C LYS A 212 4.76 5.40 -6.83
N LEU A 213 4.01 4.40 -6.36
CA LEU A 213 3.85 4.12 -4.92
C LEU A 213 5.14 3.55 -4.31
N MET A 214 5.88 2.78 -5.10
CA MET A 214 7.15 2.17 -4.72
C MET A 214 8.36 3.12 -4.90
N GLU A 215 8.18 4.27 -5.55
CA GLU A 215 9.25 5.23 -5.75
C GLU A 215 9.69 5.84 -4.42
N GLU A 216 10.96 5.69 -4.06
CA GLU A 216 11.50 6.35 -2.89
C GLU A 216 11.38 7.87 -3.02
N GLU A 217 10.89 8.53 -1.97
CA GLU A 217 10.75 9.99 -1.95
C GLU A 217 12.07 10.71 -2.28
N LYS A 218 13.21 10.12 -1.89
CA LYS A 218 14.53 10.65 -2.21
C LYS A 218 14.79 10.69 -3.72
N GLU A 219 14.54 9.59 -4.43
CA GLU A 219 14.75 9.51 -5.89
C GLU A 219 13.82 10.48 -6.61
N LYS A 220 12.56 10.54 -6.16
CA LYS A 220 11.58 11.50 -6.66
C LYS A 220 12.04 12.95 -6.56
N LEU A 221 12.68 13.31 -5.44
CA LEU A 221 13.21 14.67 -5.22
C LEU A 221 14.48 14.96 -6.04
N ILE A 222 15.29 13.94 -6.31
CA ILE A 222 16.49 14.07 -7.15
C ILE A 222 16.06 14.42 -8.59
N HIS A 223 15.06 13.73 -9.12
CA HIS A 223 14.57 13.89 -10.49
C HIS A 223 13.51 15.00 -10.68
N LEU A 224 13.10 15.66 -9.59
CA LEU A 224 12.04 16.68 -9.62
C LEU A 224 12.24 17.77 -10.67
N GLU A 225 13.45 18.32 -10.85
CA GLU A 225 13.69 19.34 -11.88
C GLU A 225 13.45 18.79 -13.29
N ASP A 226 14.05 17.66 -13.61
CA ASP A 226 13.95 17.04 -14.93
C ASP A 226 12.49 16.70 -15.28
N GLU A 227 11.73 16.19 -14.32
CA GLU A 227 10.33 15.82 -14.51
C GLU A 227 9.41 17.04 -14.71
N LEU A 228 9.67 18.13 -13.99
CA LEU A 228 8.95 19.39 -14.20
C LEU A 228 9.25 19.98 -15.59
N GLU A 229 10.50 19.92 -16.06
CA GLU A 229 10.91 20.47 -17.37
C GLU A 229 10.32 19.71 -18.56
N LYS A 230 9.91 18.44 -18.40
CA LYS A 230 9.21 17.69 -19.47
C LYS A 230 7.88 18.33 -19.87
N ARG A 231 7.20 19.01 -18.95
CA ARG A 231 5.91 19.68 -19.18
C ARG A 231 6.02 21.20 -19.22
N VAL A 232 6.93 21.80 -18.45
CA VAL A 232 7.08 23.25 -18.35
C VAL A 232 8.21 23.74 -19.25
N VAL A 233 7.83 24.31 -20.40
CA VAL A 233 8.79 24.76 -21.41
C VAL A 233 9.37 26.14 -21.06
N GLY A 234 10.70 26.24 -20.99
CA GLY A 234 11.45 27.50 -20.96
C GLY A 234 11.57 28.22 -19.60
N GLN A 235 10.81 27.81 -18.58
CA GLN A 235 10.81 28.43 -17.24
C GLN A 235 11.89 27.84 -16.31
N HIS A 236 13.11 27.62 -16.83
CA HIS A 236 14.18 26.88 -16.13
C HIS A 236 14.51 27.46 -14.75
N ASP A 237 14.64 28.77 -14.61
CA ASP A 237 14.95 29.40 -13.33
C ASP A 237 13.84 29.19 -12.28
N ALA A 238 12.58 29.23 -12.71
CA ALA A 238 11.44 29.00 -11.83
C ALA A 238 11.36 27.54 -11.39
N VAL A 239 11.53 26.60 -12.33
CA VAL A 239 11.58 25.15 -12.04
C VAL A 239 12.69 24.86 -11.04
N LYS A 240 13.91 25.36 -11.31
CA LYS A 240 15.06 25.20 -10.42
C LYS A 240 14.83 25.80 -9.02
N ALA A 241 14.21 26.99 -8.93
CA ALA A 241 13.91 27.60 -7.65
C ALA A 241 12.91 26.77 -6.83
N VAL A 242 11.85 26.26 -7.48
CA VAL A 242 10.84 25.40 -6.86
C VAL A 242 11.46 24.11 -6.34
N SER A 243 12.20 23.40 -7.19
CA SER A 243 12.78 22.11 -6.82
C SER A 243 13.81 22.23 -5.70
N ASN A 244 14.65 23.27 -5.73
CA ASN A 244 15.58 23.50 -4.63
C ASN A 244 14.88 23.82 -3.30
N ALA A 245 13.77 24.55 -3.30
CA ALA A 245 13.02 24.81 -2.08
C ALA A 245 12.39 23.53 -1.51
N ILE A 246 11.79 22.71 -2.35
CA ILE A 246 11.16 21.44 -1.94
C ILE A 246 12.22 20.48 -1.39
N ARG A 247 13.36 20.34 -2.07
CA ARG A 247 14.49 19.54 -1.57
C ARG A 247 14.96 20.01 -0.20
N ARG A 248 15.14 21.32 0.00
CA ARG A 248 15.54 21.87 1.31
C ARG A 248 14.53 21.54 2.40
N SER A 249 13.24 21.70 2.14
CA SER A 249 12.19 21.39 3.10
C SER A 249 12.25 19.94 3.59
N ARG A 250 12.46 19.00 2.65
CA ARG A 250 12.55 17.56 2.96
C ARG A 250 13.86 17.12 3.64
N THR A 251 14.89 17.97 3.67
CA THR A 251 16.12 17.70 4.45
C THR A 251 15.98 17.99 5.95
N GLY A 252 14.83 18.48 6.41
CA GLY A 252 14.61 18.86 7.81
C GLY A 252 15.37 20.12 8.23
N LEU A 253 15.90 20.87 7.25
CA LEU A 253 16.57 22.15 7.46
C LEU A 253 15.58 23.33 7.55
N GLN A 254 14.29 23.07 7.31
CA GLN A 254 13.21 24.04 7.43
C GLN A 254 12.39 23.74 8.69
N ASP A 255 11.72 24.77 9.21
CA ASP A 255 10.76 24.64 10.29
C ASP A 255 9.64 23.64 9.93
N ALA A 256 9.32 22.73 10.85
CA ALA A 256 8.32 21.68 10.65
C ALA A 256 6.89 22.24 10.67
N ASP A 257 6.70 23.38 11.35
CA ASP A 257 5.40 24.05 11.49
C ASP A 257 5.10 24.96 10.28
N ARG A 258 5.74 24.75 9.13
CA ARG A 258 5.51 25.56 7.92
C ARG A 258 5.07 24.71 6.74
N PRO A 259 4.36 25.30 5.76
CA PRO A 259 4.08 24.62 4.51
C PRO A 259 5.38 24.12 3.87
N LEU A 260 5.30 22.99 3.18
CA LEU A 260 6.46 22.34 2.53
C LEU A 260 7.30 23.37 1.75
N ALA A 261 6.64 24.18 0.93
CA ALA A 261 7.26 25.35 0.32
C ALA A 261 6.18 26.37 -0.07
N SER A 262 6.57 27.64 -0.11
CA SER A 262 5.72 28.75 -0.54
C SER A 262 6.39 29.54 -1.65
N PHE A 263 5.64 29.85 -2.71
CA PHE A 263 6.17 30.53 -3.90
C PHE A 263 5.28 31.68 -4.33
N MET A 264 5.90 32.74 -4.85
CA MET A 264 5.20 33.84 -5.53
C MET A 264 5.67 33.88 -6.99
N PHE A 265 4.79 33.45 -7.91
CA PHE A 265 5.10 33.42 -9.34
C PHE A 265 4.76 34.75 -10.02
N MET A 266 5.79 35.53 -10.35
CA MET A 266 5.66 36.79 -11.06
C MET A 266 5.94 36.63 -12.56
N GLY A 267 5.20 37.36 -13.41
CA GLY A 267 5.34 37.28 -14.87
C GLY A 267 4.01 37.47 -15.62
N PRO A 268 4.03 37.49 -16.96
CA PRO A 268 2.83 37.64 -17.79
C PRO A 268 1.86 36.46 -17.65
N THR A 269 0.62 36.64 -18.12
CA THR A 269 -0.36 35.54 -18.21
C THR A 269 0.03 34.58 -19.33
N GLY A 270 -0.35 33.30 -19.19
CA GLY A 270 -0.13 32.28 -20.22
C GLY A 270 1.31 31.77 -20.37
N VAL A 271 2.26 32.20 -19.53
CA VAL A 271 3.67 31.77 -19.61
C VAL A 271 3.98 30.44 -18.90
N GLY A 272 2.98 29.78 -18.32
CA GLY A 272 3.14 28.46 -17.68
C GLY A 272 3.15 28.45 -16.15
N LYS A 273 2.82 29.55 -15.45
CA LYS A 273 2.75 29.59 -13.98
C LYS A 273 1.80 28.52 -13.40
N THR A 274 0.58 28.48 -13.91
CA THR A 274 -0.44 27.49 -13.52
C THR A 274 -0.02 26.08 -13.92
N GLU A 275 0.64 25.93 -15.07
CA GLU A 275 1.12 24.64 -15.55
C GLU A 275 2.23 24.08 -14.66
N LEU A 276 3.12 24.93 -14.15
CA LEU A 276 4.12 24.54 -13.16
C LEU A 276 3.47 24.05 -11.86
N ALA A 277 2.44 24.75 -11.36
CA ALA A 277 1.70 24.30 -10.17
C ALA A 277 0.98 22.96 -10.39
N LYS A 278 0.34 22.78 -11.55
CA LYS A 278 -0.30 21.51 -11.94
C LYS A 278 0.71 20.37 -12.04
N THR A 279 1.81 20.61 -12.74
CA THR A 279 2.88 19.62 -12.93
C THR A 279 3.49 19.23 -11.60
N LEU A 280 3.67 20.21 -10.71
CA LEU A 280 4.15 19.96 -9.36
C LEU A 280 3.20 19.09 -8.55
N ALA A 281 1.88 19.35 -8.59
CA ALA A 281 0.89 18.49 -7.93
C ALA A 281 0.92 17.06 -8.48
N ALA A 282 0.88 16.94 -9.81
CA ALA A 282 0.88 15.67 -10.53
C ALA A 282 2.10 14.81 -10.19
N TYR A 283 3.27 15.43 -10.10
CA TYR A 283 4.51 14.74 -9.84
C TYR A 283 4.69 14.48 -8.34
N LEU A 284 4.68 15.51 -7.49
CA LEU A 284 5.00 15.35 -6.08
C LEU A 284 3.98 14.51 -5.32
N PHE A 285 2.69 14.65 -5.64
CA PHE A 285 1.58 14.00 -4.94
C PHE A 285 0.90 12.90 -5.75
N ASP A 286 1.45 12.54 -6.92
CA ASP A 286 0.95 11.46 -7.79
C ASP A 286 -0.47 11.67 -8.33
N ASP A 287 -1.03 12.88 -8.17
CA ASP A 287 -2.40 13.20 -8.55
C ASP A 287 -2.50 14.67 -9.04
N GLU A 288 -3.00 14.89 -10.26
CA GLU A 288 -3.27 16.24 -10.76
C GLU A 288 -4.40 16.94 -10.00
N ARG A 289 -5.31 16.16 -9.39
CA ARG A 289 -6.42 16.67 -8.57
C ARG A 289 -5.95 17.13 -7.19
N ALA A 290 -4.70 16.84 -6.82
CA ALA A 290 -4.03 17.44 -5.67
C ALA A 290 -3.67 18.92 -5.88
N LEU A 291 -4.27 19.61 -6.87
CA LEU A 291 -4.20 21.06 -7.04
C LEU A 291 -5.51 21.73 -6.59
N THR A 292 -5.44 22.46 -5.48
CA THR A 292 -6.52 23.36 -5.06
C THR A 292 -6.29 24.74 -5.64
N ARG A 293 -6.99 25.08 -6.72
CA ARG A 293 -6.99 26.43 -7.28
C ARG A 293 -8.07 27.30 -6.63
N ILE A 294 -7.70 28.51 -6.23
CA ILE A 294 -8.59 29.52 -5.67
C ILE A 294 -8.36 30.83 -6.43
N ASP A 295 -9.41 31.32 -7.08
CA ASP A 295 -9.39 32.59 -7.81
C ASP A 295 -9.62 33.74 -6.83
N MET A 296 -8.60 34.60 -6.66
CA MET A 296 -8.67 35.71 -5.71
C MET A 296 -9.56 36.87 -6.17
N SER A 297 -9.97 36.90 -7.45
CA SER A 297 -10.98 37.82 -7.93
C SER A 297 -12.36 37.58 -7.30
N GLU A 298 -12.65 36.38 -6.78
CA GLU A 298 -13.86 36.09 -6.01
C GLU A 298 -13.81 36.64 -4.56
N TYR A 299 -12.63 37.03 -4.09
CA TYR A 299 -12.33 37.40 -2.70
C TYR A 299 -11.95 38.88 -2.55
N MET A 300 -12.44 39.73 -3.45
CA MET A 300 -12.20 41.19 -3.44
C MET A 300 -12.91 41.90 -2.28
N GLU A 301 -14.02 41.34 -1.80
CA GLU A 301 -14.84 41.93 -0.74
C GLU A 301 -14.61 41.24 0.61
N ARG A 302 -14.70 42.01 1.70
CA ARG A 302 -14.48 41.53 3.06
C ARG A 302 -15.35 40.33 3.45
N HIS A 303 -16.62 40.31 3.02
CA HIS A 303 -17.54 39.20 3.33
C HIS A 303 -17.19 37.90 2.59
N ALA A 304 -16.53 37.99 1.43
CA ALA A 304 -16.10 36.82 0.68
C ALA A 304 -14.92 36.12 1.38
N VAL A 305 -14.09 36.85 2.13
CA VAL A 305 -12.96 36.29 2.90
C VAL A 305 -13.42 35.20 3.87
N SER A 306 -14.57 35.40 4.53
CA SER A 306 -15.13 34.38 5.43
C SER A 306 -15.49 33.07 4.72
N LYS A 307 -15.79 33.09 3.41
CA LYS A 307 -16.04 31.85 2.64
C LYS A 307 -14.78 31.02 2.43
N LEU A 308 -13.60 31.64 2.52
CA LEU A 308 -12.32 30.95 2.34
C LEU A 308 -12.05 29.99 3.50
N ILE A 309 -12.28 30.46 4.73
CA ILE A 309 -11.95 29.74 5.98
C ILE A 309 -13.16 29.09 6.64
N GLY A 310 -14.35 29.62 6.41
CA GLY A 310 -15.58 29.24 7.08
C GLY A 310 -16.16 30.43 7.86
N SER A 311 -17.47 30.44 8.05
CA SER A 311 -18.10 31.44 8.91
C SER A 311 -17.74 31.19 10.39
N PRO A 312 -17.76 32.19 11.28
CA PRO A 312 -17.61 31.97 12.72
C PRO A 312 -18.83 31.25 13.33
N PRO A 313 -18.70 30.62 14.53
CA PRO A 313 -19.83 30.05 15.25
C PRO A 313 -20.95 31.09 15.45
N GLY A 314 -22.17 30.73 15.08
CA GLY A 314 -23.35 31.61 15.19
C GLY A 314 -23.70 32.43 13.93
N TYR A 315 -22.93 32.29 12.85
CA TYR A 315 -23.26 32.86 11.53
C TYR A 315 -23.84 31.81 10.58
N VAL A 316 -24.68 32.24 9.63
CA VAL A 316 -25.22 31.36 8.56
C VAL A 316 -24.06 30.83 7.73
N GLY A 317 -23.98 29.51 7.55
CA GLY A 317 -22.88 28.84 6.84
C GLY A 317 -21.72 28.38 7.74
N PHE A 318 -21.86 28.44 9.07
CA PHE A 318 -20.87 27.84 9.99
C PHE A 318 -20.63 26.35 9.74
N GLU A 319 -21.69 25.60 9.42
CA GLU A 319 -21.62 24.16 9.14
C GLU A 319 -21.12 23.83 7.72
N GLU A 320 -21.05 24.81 6.81
CA GLU A 320 -20.65 24.60 5.41
C GLU A 320 -19.12 24.50 5.24
N GLY A 321 -18.35 24.87 6.26
CA GLY A 321 -16.88 24.91 6.21
C GLY A 321 -16.34 25.98 5.26
N GLY A 322 -15.02 26.15 5.22
CA GLY A 322 -14.36 27.07 4.29
C GLY A 322 -13.94 26.38 3.00
N GLN A 323 -13.95 27.09 1.88
CA GLN A 323 -13.48 26.54 0.60
C GLN A 323 -12.02 26.09 0.64
N LEU A 324 -11.16 26.77 1.39
CA LEU A 324 -9.76 26.39 1.57
C LEU A 324 -9.62 25.32 2.66
N THR A 325 -10.20 25.57 3.84
CA THR A 325 -10.04 24.68 5.01
C THR A 325 -10.56 23.28 4.74
N GLU A 326 -11.73 23.14 4.12
CA GLU A 326 -12.30 21.81 3.79
C GLU A 326 -11.51 21.08 2.70
N LYS A 327 -11.02 21.79 1.67
CA LYS A 327 -10.20 21.18 0.63
C LYS A 327 -8.87 20.67 1.16
N VAL A 328 -8.20 21.47 2.00
CA VAL A 328 -6.93 21.08 2.63
C VAL A 328 -7.15 19.96 3.65
N ARG A 329 -8.26 19.99 4.41
CA ARG A 329 -8.62 18.93 5.36
C ARG A 329 -8.83 17.59 4.66
N ARG A 330 -9.50 17.57 3.50
CA ARG A 330 -9.74 16.35 2.72
C ARG A 330 -8.53 15.91 1.90
N ASN A 331 -7.66 16.83 1.52
CA ASN A 331 -6.42 16.52 0.80
C ASN A 331 -5.23 17.31 1.37
N PRO A 332 -4.63 16.83 2.48
CA PRO A 332 -3.52 17.52 3.15
C PRO A 332 -2.25 17.59 2.30
N TYR A 333 -2.05 16.61 1.42
CA TYR A 333 -0.90 16.52 0.52
C TYR A 333 -1.26 17.12 -0.84
N SER A 334 -1.33 18.46 -0.90
CA SER A 334 -1.76 19.17 -2.11
C SER A 334 -0.96 20.45 -2.39
N VAL A 335 -1.05 20.92 -3.63
CA VAL A 335 -0.60 22.25 -4.04
C VAL A 335 -1.79 23.19 -3.96
N ILE A 336 -1.63 24.31 -3.27
CA ILE A 336 -2.65 25.37 -3.21
C ILE A 336 -2.19 26.51 -4.12
N LEU A 337 -3.00 26.85 -5.12
CA LEU A 337 -2.73 27.92 -6.07
C LEU A 337 -3.71 29.07 -5.85
N PHE A 338 -3.21 30.18 -5.32
CA PHE A 338 -3.91 31.45 -5.27
C PHE A 338 -3.67 32.23 -6.57
N ASP A 339 -4.67 32.24 -7.44
CA ASP A 339 -4.59 32.92 -8.74
C ASP A 339 -4.97 34.39 -8.59
N GLU A 340 -4.31 35.28 -9.36
CA GLU A 340 -4.54 36.73 -9.31
C GLU A 340 -4.50 37.34 -7.89
N ILE A 341 -3.52 36.92 -7.06
CA ILE A 341 -3.42 37.31 -5.64
C ILE A 341 -3.43 38.82 -5.40
N GLU A 342 -3.00 39.63 -6.37
CA GLU A 342 -3.07 41.08 -6.32
C GLU A 342 -4.50 41.65 -6.27
N LYS A 343 -5.52 40.85 -6.60
CA LYS A 343 -6.94 41.22 -6.54
C LYS A 343 -7.58 40.94 -5.17
N ALA A 344 -6.93 40.14 -4.33
CA ALA A 344 -7.49 39.75 -3.05
C ALA A 344 -7.73 40.94 -2.11
N HIS A 345 -8.78 40.85 -1.28
CA HIS A 345 -8.98 41.79 -0.19
C HIS A 345 -7.79 41.73 0.81
N PRO A 346 -7.35 42.87 1.40
CA PRO A 346 -6.24 42.89 2.36
C PRO A 346 -6.33 41.87 3.51
N ASP A 347 -7.53 41.60 4.01
CA ASP A 347 -7.75 40.61 5.08
C ASP A 347 -7.33 39.18 4.69
N VAL A 348 -7.30 38.84 3.39
CA VAL A 348 -6.79 37.54 2.91
C VAL A 348 -5.30 37.38 3.21
N PHE A 349 -4.52 38.47 3.16
CA PHE A 349 -3.09 38.39 3.45
C PHE A 349 -2.79 38.05 4.91
N ASN A 350 -3.66 38.42 5.85
CA ASN A 350 -3.52 38.02 7.25
C ASN A 350 -3.67 36.51 7.42
N ILE A 351 -4.64 35.91 6.70
CA ILE A 351 -4.85 34.46 6.65
C ILE A 351 -3.62 33.78 6.03
N LEU A 352 -3.13 34.31 4.91
CA LEU A 352 -1.94 33.76 4.25
C LEU A 352 -0.70 33.85 5.14
N LEU A 353 -0.50 34.94 5.87
CA LEU A 353 0.60 35.07 6.81
C LEU A 353 0.55 33.98 7.88
N GLN A 354 -0.62 33.74 8.48
CA GLN A 354 -0.79 32.64 9.43
C GLN A 354 -0.42 31.28 8.82
N ILE A 355 -0.89 31.00 7.60
CA ILE A 355 -0.55 29.74 6.90
C ILE A 355 0.95 29.64 6.63
N LEU A 356 1.60 30.74 6.23
CA LEU A 356 3.01 30.75 5.86
C LEU A 356 3.95 30.67 7.06
N ASP A 357 3.54 31.20 8.22
CA ASP A 357 4.33 31.21 9.44
C ASP A 357 4.09 29.98 10.33
N ASP A 358 2.83 29.62 10.55
CA ASP A 358 2.42 28.59 11.53
C ASP A 358 1.94 27.29 10.88
N GLY A 359 1.79 27.24 9.55
CA GLY A 359 1.39 26.03 8.82
C GLY A 359 -0.02 25.52 9.14
N VAL A 360 -0.76 26.25 9.97
CA VAL A 360 -2.07 25.89 10.50
C VAL A 360 -3.01 27.08 10.34
N LEU A 361 -4.28 26.78 10.10
CA LEU A 361 -5.34 27.77 10.03
C LEU A 361 -6.48 27.39 10.98
N THR A 362 -6.90 28.33 11.81
CA THR A 362 -7.83 28.12 12.93
C THR A 362 -9.15 28.86 12.75
#